data_AF-A0A161T9R3-F1
#
_entry.id   AF-A0A161T9R3-F1
#
_cell.length_a   1.000
_cell.length_b   1.000
_cell.length_c   1.000
_cell.angle_alpha   90.00
_cell.angle_beta   90.00
_cell.angle_gamma   90.00
#
_symmetry.space_group_name_H-M   'P 1'
#
loop_
_entity.id
_entity.type
_entity.pdbx_description
1 polymer ?
#
loop_
_entity_poly.entity_id
_entity_poly.type
_entity_poly.pdbx_seq_one_letter_code
_entity_poly.pdbx_strand_id
1 'polypeptide(L)'
;MNERAVLAAAQMLSVFLAAGSIVVGLLYAGPEQLVRRPLPVGQETLVVVIESAFPVWPFLFITTGLILLVCALRKKSLLIGHGFVVLGWAFWGFCLIIGPLRSVPPAPIIVGVIAFVLGVAANVGTMRLWAALGVK
;
A
#
# COMPACT_ATOMS: atom_id res chain seq x y z
N MET A 1 -16.21 -25.56 -11.33
CA MET A 1 -15.08 -24.63 -11.58
C MET A 1 -13.81 -25.34 -11.11
N ASN A 2 -12.72 -25.30 -11.89
CA ASN A 2 -11.49 -26.02 -11.54
C ASN A 2 -10.80 -25.37 -10.33
N GLU A 3 -10.80 -26.04 -9.18
CA GLU A 3 -10.25 -25.54 -7.91
C GLU A 3 -8.79 -25.06 -8.05
N ARG A 4 -7.97 -25.78 -8.82
CA ARG A 4 -6.58 -25.40 -9.09
C ARG A 4 -6.49 -24.06 -9.83
N ALA A 5 -7.41 -23.81 -10.77
CA ALA A 5 -7.45 -22.55 -11.50
C ALA A 5 -7.85 -21.40 -10.57
N VAL A 6 -8.77 -21.62 -9.64
CA VAL A 6 -9.18 -20.60 -8.65
C VAL A 6 -8.04 -20.24 -7.71
N LEU A 7 -7.33 -21.24 -7.18
CA LEU A 7 -6.16 -21.02 -6.33
C LEU A 7 -5.02 -20.30 -7.08
N ALA A 8 -4.80 -20.63 -8.35
CA ALA A 8 -3.83 -19.95 -9.19
C ALA A 8 -4.21 -18.48 -9.42
N ALA A 9 -5.49 -18.20 -9.68
CA ALA A 9 -6.00 -16.84 -9.85
C ALA A 9 -5.87 -16.02 -8.56
N ALA A 10 -6.20 -16.60 -7.41
CA ALA A 10 -6.04 -15.95 -6.10
C ALA A 10 -4.55 -15.64 -5.80
N GLN A 11 -3.66 -16.59 -6.11
CA GLN A 11 -2.22 -16.38 -6.00
C GLN A 11 -1.73 -15.26 -6.91
N MET A 12 -2.15 -15.26 -8.17
CA MET A 12 -1.78 -14.22 -9.14
C MET A 12 -2.24 -12.84 -8.67
N LEU A 13 -3.47 -12.73 -8.13
CA LEU A 13 -3.97 -11.48 -7.56
C LEU A 13 -3.13 -11.00 -6.38
N SER A 14 -2.78 -11.88 -5.43
CA SER A 14 -1.89 -11.52 -4.31
C SER A 14 -0.50 -11.09 -4.78
N VAL A 15 0.06 -11.74 -5.81
CA VAL A 15 1.34 -11.34 -6.42
C VAL A 15 1.25 -9.95 -7.05
N PHE A 16 0.17 -9.63 -7.76
CA PHE A 16 -0.01 -8.30 -8.35
C PHE A 16 -0.18 -7.21 -7.28
N LEU A 17 -0.94 -7.47 -6.22
CA LEU A 17 -1.08 -6.53 -5.12
C LEU A 17 0.26 -6.30 -4.38
N ALA A 18 1.03 -7.38 -4.17
CA ALA A 18 2.37 -7.29 -3.60
C ALA A 18 3.32 -6.48 -4.50
N ALA A 19 3.35 -6.79 -5.79
CA ALA A 19 4.18 -6.09 -6.77
C ALA A 19 3.80 -4.61 -6.87
N GLY A 20 2.51 -4.28 -6.88
CA GLY A 20 2.03 -2.90 -6.83
C GLY A 20 2.55 -2.14 -5.63
N SER A 21 2.53 -2.76 -4.44
CA SER A 21 3.13 -2.18 -3.23
C SER A 21 4.64 -1.95 -3.41
N ILE A 22 5.39 -2.94 -3.89
CA ILE A 22 6.84 -2.81 -4.11
C ILE A 22 7.15 -1.69 -5.11
N VAL A 23 6.42 -1.61 -6.23
CA VAL A 23 6.58 -0.56 -7.24
C VAL A 23 6.34 0.82 -6.64
N VAL A 24 5.29 1.00 -5.83
CA VAL A 24 5.05 2.28 -5.12
C VAL A 24 6.23 2.63 -4.21
N GLY A 25 6.75 1.67 -3.45
CA GLY A 25 7.92 1.89 -2.60
C GLY A 25 9.19 2.25 -3.38
N LEU A 26 9.42 1.63 -4.54
CA LEU A 26 10.53 1.97 -5.44
C LEU A 26 10.37 3.36 -6.05
N LEU A 27 9.15 3.74 -6.44
CA LEU A 27 8.86 5.10 -6.93
C LEU A 27 9.13 6.14 -5.84
N TYR A 28 8.75 5.84 -4.59
CA TYR A 28 9.05 6.68 -3.44
C TYR A 28 10.55 6.82 -3.15
N ALA A 29 11.36 5.82 -3.49
CA ALA A 29 12.82 5.88 -3.40
C ALA A 29 13.47 6.61 -4.60
N GLY A 30 12.67 6.93 -5.63
CA GLY A 30 13.12 7.60 -6.84
C GLY A 30 13.17 9.13 -6.71
N PRO A 31 13.26 9.83 -7.85
CA PRO A 31 13.29 11.29 -7.87
C PRO A 31 12.05 11.91 -7.23
N GLU A 32 12.27 12.86 -6.32
CA GLU A 32 11.22 13.54 -5.55
C GLU A 32 10.10 14.14 -6.44
N GLN A 33 10.46 14.64 -7.62
CA GLN A 33 9.54 15.28 -8.56
C GLN A 33 8.49 14.31 -9.13
N LEU A 34 8.74 13.00 -9.11
CA LEU A 34 7.80 11.98 -9.56
C LEU A 34 6.78 11.60 -8.47
N VAL A 35 7.09 11.90 -7.21
CA VAL A 35 6.33 11.45 -6.04
C VAL A 35 5.51 12.59 -5.44
N ARG A 36 6.09 13.79 -5.41
CA ARG A 36 5.48 14.95 -4.78
C ARG A 36 5.74 16.23 -5.55
N ARG A 37 4.75 17.11 -5.51
CA ARG A 37 4.91 18.50 -5.94
C ARG A 37 5.76 19.24 -4.88
N PRO A 38 6.71 20.09 -5.28
CA PRO A 38 7.40 20.98 -4.36
C PRO A 38 6.38 21.83 -3.58
N LEU A 39 6.52 21.84 -2.25
CA LEU A 39 5.68 22.67 -1.38
C LEU A 39 6.31 24.07 -1.23
N PRO A 40 5.50 25.13 -1.06
CA PRO A 40 6.01 26.44 -0.69
C PRO A 40 6.80 26.37 0.62
N VAL A 41 7.81 27.23 0.75
CA VAL A 41 8.62 27.33 1.97
C VAL A 41 7.72 27.58 3.19
N GLY A 42 7.91 26.80 4.25
CA GLY A 42 7.13 26.88 5.49
C GLY A 42 5.86 26.02 5.51
N GLN A 43 5.63 25.18 4.49
CA GLN A 43 4.52 24.23 4.47
C GLN A 43 5.01 22.80 4.33
N GLU A 44 5.03 22.08 5.44
CA GLU A 44 5.33 20.64 5.43
C GLU A 44 4.03 19.86 5.52
N THR A 45 3.82 18.92 4.59
CA THR A 45 2.73 17.95 4.74
C THR A 45 3.10 16.93 5.82
N LEU A 46 2.10 16.28 6.41
CA LEU A 46 2.34 15.20 7.38
C LEU A 46 3.25 14.10 6.80
N VAL A 47 3.16 13.87 5.49
CA VAL A 47 4.02 12.93 4.74
C VAL A 47 5.49 13.34 4.81
N VAL A 48 5.79 14.62 4.60
CA VAL A 48 7.14 15.18 4.67
C VAL A 48 7.66 15.21 6.11
N VAL A 49 6.81 15.57 7.07
CA VAL A 49 7.17 15.56 8.50
C VAL A 49 7.58 14.16 8.94
N ILE A 50 6.83 13.14 8.53
CA ILE A 50 7.16 11.73 8.86
C ILE A 50 8.45 11.29 8.15
N GLU A 51 8.65 11.68 6.89
CA GLU A 51 9.88 11.37 6.14
C GLU A 51 11.14 12.03 6.69
N SER A 52 11.01 13.16 7.37
CA SER A 52 12.16 13.87 7.95
C SER A 52 12.93 13.03 8.98
N ALA A 53 12.28 12.05 9.60
CA ALA A 53 12.90 11.14 10.56
C ALA A 53 13.58 9.93 9.90
N PHE A 54 13.00 9.43 8.80
CA PHE A 54 13.43 8.22 8.09
C PHE A 54 12.67 8.11 6.76
N PRO A 55 13.23 7.52 5.67
CA PRO A 55 12.52 7.25 4.42
C PRO A 55 11.40 6.21 4.61
N VAL A 56 10.33 6.59 5.32
CA VAL A 56 9.36 5.64 5.86
C VAL A 56 8.56 4.96 4.74
N TRP A 57 8.19 5.68 3.69
CA TRP A 57 7.30 5.14 2.65
C TRP A 57 7.96 4.09 1.78
N PRO A 58 9.20 4.28 1.26
CA PRO A 58 9.93 3.20 0.59
C PRO A 58 9.97 1.93 1.42
N PHE A 59 10.39 2.04 2.69
CA PHE A 59 10.52 0.89 3.57
C PHE A 59 9.16 0.24 3.88
N LEU A 60 8.13 1.04 4.15
CA LEU A 60 6.78 0.56 4.43
C LEU A 60 6.25 -0.27 3.25
N PHE A 61 6.27 0.30 2.04
CA PHE A 61 5.68 -0.32 0.86
C PHE A 61 6.49 -1.50 0.33
N ILE A 62 7.83 -1.41 0.34
CA ILE A 62 8.71 -2.52 -0.06
C ILE A 62 8.60 -3.67 0.94
N THR A 63 8.69 -3.40 2.24
CA THR A 63 8.70 -4.47 3.26
C THR A 63 7.37 -5.20 3.29
N THR A 64 6.25 -4.48 3.34
CA THR A 64 4.91 -5.09 3.35
C THR A 64 4.62 -5.83 2.05
N GLY A 65 5.04 -5.28 0.90
CA GLY A 65 4.95 -5.93 -0.40
C GLY A 65 5.77 -7.21 -0.51
N LEU A 66 7.02 -7.21 -0.04
CA LEU A 66 7.88 -8.40 -0.03
C LEU A 66 7.33 -9.49 0.90
N ILE A 67 6.80 -9.12 2.08
CA ILE A 67 6.14 -10.07 2.98
C ILE A 67 4.96 -10.72 2.27
N LEU A 68 4.05 -9.93 1.67
CA LEU A 68 2.92 -10.48 0.94
C LEU A 68 3.36 -11.34 -0.24
N LEU A 69 4.38 -10.93 -0.99
CA LEU A 69 4.91 -11.72 -2.10
C LEU A 69 5.39 -13.09 -1.64
N VAL A 70 6.17 -13.15 -0.55
CA VAL A 70 6.65 -14.42 0.02
C VAL A 70 5.48 -15.28 0.51
N CYS A 71 4.51 -14.69 1.20
CA CYS A 71 3.28 -15.37 1.63
C CYS A 71 2.50 -15.94 0.44
N ALA A 72 2.34 -15.17 -0.64
CA ALA A 72 1.65 -15.55 -1.88
C ALA A 72 2.36 -16.70 -2.60
N LEU A 73 3.68 -16.62 -2.75
CA LEU A 73 4.48 -17.67 -3.39
C LEU A 73 4.46 -18.98 -2.58
N ARG A 74 4.42 -18.89 -1.25
CA ARG A 74 4.34 -20.06 -0.35
C ARG A 74 2.92 -20.52 -0.05
N LYS A 75 1.89 -19.76 -0.49
CA LYS A 75 0.47 -19.96 -0.15
C LYS A 75 0.25 -20.18 1.35
N LYS A 76 0.92 -19.37 2.17
CA LYS A 76 0.91 -19.50 3.64
C LYS A 76 0.91 -18.13 4.29
N SER A 77 0.16 -17.99 5.37
CA SER A 77 0.05 -16.77 6.17
C SER A 77 -0.45 -15.57 5.35
N LEU A 78 -1.38 -15.81 4.44
CA LEU A 78 -1.87 -14.83 3.49
C LEU A 78 -2.68 -13.73 4.16
N LEU A 79 -3.45 -14.08 5.20
CA LEU A 79 -4.15 -13.07 6.00
C LEU A 79 -3.17 -12.10 6.68
N ILE A 80 -2.04 -12.61 7.16
CA ILE A 80 -0.99 -11.78 7.78
C ILE A 80 -0.32 -10.90 6.72
N GLY A 81 0.09 -11.48 5.59
CA GLY A 81 0.72 -10.73 4.50
C GLY A 81 -0.15 -9.60 3.96
N HIS A 82 -1.42 -9.88 3.67
CA HIS A 82 -2.36 -8.86 3.23
C HIS A 82 -2.69 -7.86 4.34
N GLY A 83 -2.75 -8.30 5.60
CA GLY A 83 -2.95 -7.42 6.75
C GLY A 83 -1.86 -6.35 6.86
N PHE A 84 -0.59 -6.72 6.66
CA PHE A 84 0.51 -5.76 6.63
C PHE A 84 0.38 -4.73 5.50
N VAL A 85 -0.01 -5.19 4.31
CA VAL A 85 -0.25 -4.30 3.17
C VAL A 85 -1.44 -3.37 3.46
N VAL A 86 -2.54 -3.88 4.04
CA VAL A 86 -3.68 -3.05 4.48
C VAL A 86 -3.23 -1.96 5.45
N LEU A 87 -2.43 -2.29 6.46
CA LEU A 87 -1.92 -1.30 7.42
C LEU A 87 -1.07 -0.24 6.72
N GLY A 88 -0.19 -0.64 5.80
CA GLY A 88 0.64 0.30 5.05
C GLY A 88 -0.16 1.27 4.18
N TRP A 89 -1.08 0.75 3.37
CA TRP A 89 -1.95 1.57 2.51
C TRP A 89 -2.92 2.45 3.31
N ALA A 90 -3.47 1.93 4.41
CA ALA A 90 -4.36 2.70 5.27
C ALA A 90 -3.61 3.84 5.95
N PHE A 91 -2.45 3.56 6.56
CA PHE A 91 -1.63 4.56 7.24
C PHE A 91 -1.18 5.67 6.28
N TRP A 92 -0.64 5.29 5.12
CA TRP A 92 -0.24 6.25 4.10
C TRP A 92 -1.42 7.06 3.54
N GLY A 93 -2.54 6.39 3.24
CA GLY A 93 -3.77 7.04 2.77
C GLY A 93 -4.31 8.07 3.77
N PHE A 94 -4.33 7.74 5.07
CA PHE A 94 -4.73 8.67 6.12
C PHE A 94 -3.79 9.87 6.22
N CYS A 95 -2.47 9.67 6.08
CA CYS A 95 -1.52 10.78 6.07
C CYS A 95 -1.80 11.78 4.94
N LEU A 96 -2.20 11.27 3.77
CA LEU A 96 -2.59 12.10 2.61
C LEU A 96 -3.97 12.77 2.78
N ILE A 97 -4.90 12.16 3.51
CA ILE A 97 -6.22 12.75 3.78
C ILE A 97 -6.12 13.86 4.82
N ILE A 98 -5.30 13.66 5.87
CA ILE A 98 -5.14 14.59 6.99
C ILE A 98 -4.14 15.69 6.66
N GLY A 99 -3.10 15.40 5.88
CA GLY A 99 -2.03 16.35 5.52
C GLY A 99 -2.53 17.72 5.01
N PRO A 100 -3.57 17.78 4.16
CA PRO A 100 -4.10 19.03 3.64
C PRO A 100 -4.66 19.99 4.69
N LEU A 101 -4.99 19.52 5.90
CA LEU A 101 -5.40 20.37 7.03
C LEU A 101 -4.29 21.33 7.49
N ARG A 102 -3.04 21.13 7.05
CA ARG A 102 -1.86 21.91 7.43
C ARG A 102 -1.16 22.63 6.27
N SER A 103 -1.70 22.57 5.05
CA SER A 103 -1.11 23.19 3.85
C SER A 103 -2.00 24.29 3.28
N VAL A 104 -1.41 25.37 2.76
CA VAL A 104 -2.12 26.51 2.13
C VAL A 104 -1.45 26.89 0.80
N PRO A 105 -1.99 26.48 -0.37
CA PRO A 105 -3.31 25.87 -0.55
C PRO A 105 -3.34 24.40 -0.10
N PRO A 106 -4.52 23.86 0.25
CA PRO A 106 -4.68 22.45 0.59
C PRO A 106 -4.17 21.53 -0.52
N ALA A 107 -3.34 20.55 -0.18
CA ALA A 107 -2.96 19.52 -1.14
C ALA A 107 -4.17 18.62 -1.51
N PRO A 108 -4.22 18.04 -2.72
CA PRO A 108 -5.33 17.16 -3.11
C PRO A 108 -5.43 15.89 -2.25
N ILE A 109 -6.60 15.62 -1.67
CA ILE A 109 -6.85 14.39 -0.86
C ILE A 109 -7.14 13.14 -1.71
N ILE A 110 -7.41 13.31 -3.01
CA ILE A 110 -7.95 12.24 -3.87
C ILE A 110 -7.04 11.00 -3.89
N VAL A 111 -5.72 11.19 -3.92
CA VAL A 111 -4.75 10.09 -3.88
C VAL A 111 -4.84 9.32 -2.56
N GLY A 112 -4.98 10.04 -1.44
CA GLY A 112 -5.18 9.42 -0.13
C GLY A 112 -6.48 8.63 -0.03
N VAL A 113 -7.58 9.15 -0.59
CA VAL A 113 -8.86 8.43 -0.66
C VAL A 113 -8.76 7.19 -1.54
N ILE A 114 -8.14 7.28 -2.72
CA ILE A 114 -7.92 6.13 -3.61
C ILE A 114 -7.08 5.06 -2.92
N ALA A 115 -5.99 5.47 -2.26
CA ALA A 115 -5.12 4.59 -1.50
C ALA A 115 -5.87 3.84 -0.40
N PHE A 116 -6.64 4.59 0.38
CA PHE A 116 -7.43 4.04 1.47
C PHE A 116 -8.53 3.12 0.95
N VAL A 117 -9.33 3.55 -0.02
CA VAL A 117 -10.47 2.76 -0.48
C VAL A 117 -10.00 1.58 -1.33
N LEU A 118 -9.28 1.81 -2.42
CA LEU A 118 -8.92 0.74 -3.36
C LEU A 118 -7.82 -0.16 -2.82
N GLY A 119 -6.77 0.41 -2.22
CA GLY A 119 -5.66 -0.36 -1.66
C GLY A 119 -6.11 -1.26 -0.52
N VAL A 120 -6.87 -0.73 0.44
CA VAL A 120 -7.42 -1.53 1.56
C VAL A 120 -8.47 -2.51 1.04
N ALA A 121 -9.46 -2.07 0.27
CA ALA A 121 -10.56 -2.95 -0.16
C ALA A 121 -10.06 -4.11 -1.02
N ALA A 122 -9.12 -3.89 -1.94
CA ALA A 122 -8.55 -4.97 -2.75
C ALA A 122 -7.86 -6.03 -1.89
N ASN A 123 -7.09 -5.61 -0.88
CA ASN A 123 -6.41 -6.54 0.03
C ASN A 123 -7.41 -7.24 0.97
N VAL A 124 -8.40 -6.52 1.51
CA VAL A 124 -9.45 -7.12 2.35
C VAL A 124 -10.29 -8.12 1.57
N GLY A 125 -10.70 -7.78 0.34
CA GLY A 125 -11.42 -8.70 -0.55
C GLY A 125 -10.59 -9.95 -0.84
N THR A 126 -9.29 -9.79 -1.10
CA THR A 126 -8.38 -10.92 -1.35
C THR A 126 -8.17 -11.77 -0.10
N MET A 127 -8.10 -11.19 1.11
CA MET A 127 -8.09 -11.95 2.36
C MET A 127 -9.36 -12.79 2.54
N ARG A 128 -10.53 -12.23 2.22
CA ARG A 128 -11.80 -12.95 2.28
C ARG A 128 -11.86 -14.08 1.26
N LEU A 129 -11.32 -13.85 0.05
CA LEU A 129 -11.18 -14.89 -0.97
C LEU A 129 -10.32 -16.06 -0.45
N TRP A 130 -9.14 -15.79 0.10
CA TRP A 130 -8.27 -16.84 0.64
C TRP A 130 -8.88 -17.59 1.81
N ALA A 131 -9.56 -16.88 2.72
CA ALA A 131 -10.29 -17.49 3.81
C ALA A 131 -11.42 -18.42 3.31
N ALA A 132 -12.15 -18.02 2.26
CA ALA A 132 -13.18 -18.85 1.64
C ALA A 132 -12.60 -20.09 0.93
N LEU A 133 -11.34 -20.01 0.47
CA LEU A 133 -10.60 -21.13 -0.11
C LEU A 133 -9.94 -22.03 0.95
N GLY A 134 -10.10 -21.73 2.24
CA GLY A 134 -9.55 -22.55 3.33
C GLY A 134 -8.03 -22.43 3.53
N VAL A 135 -7.38 -21.48 2.85
CA VAL A 135 -5.92 -21.26 2.95
C VAL A 135 -5.66 -20.11 3.93
N LYS A 136 -4.86 -20.40 4.97
CA LYS A 136 -4.50 -19.43 6.02
C LYS A 136 -3.20 -18.71 5.69
#